data_AF-A0A7C3JDQ0-F1
#
_entry.id   AF-A0A7C3JDQ0-F1
#
_cell.length_a   1.000
_cell.length_b   1.000
_cell.length_c   1.000
_cell.angle_alpha   90.00
_cell.angle_beta   90.00
_cell.angle_gamma   90.00
#
_symmetry.space_group_name_H-M   'P 1'
#
loop_
_entity.id
_entity.type
_entity.pdbx_description
1 polymer ?
#
loop_
_entity_poly.entity_id
_entity_poly.type
_entity_poly.pdbx_seq_one_letter_code
_entity_poly.pdbx_strand_id
1 'polypeptide(L)'
;MLIERYFETLQAKIAEIAADSELIQKAAQCCAEALARGGALHIFDSGHMVSSELVHRAGGLAAISPLSFALNVNNPVKTRPDVPPAPSLSYAYIKHIFETNQLRRGDVLIIGSVSGKTANVVELALQAKAHGLTVIALTSLAYSSQLDSEHPGGKRLFEVAHLVLDNHAPYGDAMLTLEALDYPICPASGLGAAAVLWALTAGIVEALLAKGLKPTVYPSINRPDGRELVRQVEAQALLKGY
;
A
#
# COMPACT_ATOMS: atom_id res chain seq x y z
N MET A 1 -26.39 19.99 -7.38
CA MET A 1 -25.46 20.71 -6.47
C MET A 1 -24.09 20.02 -6.46
N LEU A 2 -23.02 20.65 -5.94
CA LEU A 2 -21.69 20.02 -5.92
C LEU A 2 -21.62 18.76 -5.05
N ILE A 3 -22.33 18.75 -3.93
CA ILE A 3 -22.38 17.59 -3.02
C ILE A 3 -23.00 16.36 -3.72
N GLU A 4 -24.09 16.56 -4.48
CA GLU A 4 -24.73 15.47 -5.25
C GLU A 4 -23.78 14.93 -6.32
N ARG A 5 -23.17 15.83 -7.11
CA ARG A 5 -22.17 15.47 -8.13
C ARG A 5 -20.99 14.71 -7.53
N TYR A 6 -20.54 15.07 -6.34
CA TYR A 6 -19.49 14.35 -5.61
C TYR A 6 -19.90 12.90 -5.33
N PHE A 7 -21.07 12.68 -4.74
CA PHE A 7 -21.53 11.33 -4.40
C PHE A 7 -21.86 10.49 -5.63
N GLU A 8 -22.41 11.08 -6.69
CA GLU A 8 -22.60 10.41 -7.98
C GLU A 8 -21.26 9.95 -8.58
N THR A 9 -20.26 10.83 -8.59
CA THR A 9 -18.92 10.52 -9.12
C THR A 9 -18.22 9.45 -8.27
N LEU A 10 -18.35 9.54 -6.93
CA LEU A 10 -17.80 8.54 -6.01
C LEU A 10 -18.44 7.17 -6.22
N GLN A 11 -19.77 7.09 -6.38
CA GLN A 11 -20.46 5.83 -6.65
C GLN A 11 -20.00 5.20 -7.97
N ALA A 12 -19.87 6.01 -9.03
CA ALA A 12 -19.32 5.52 -10.30
C ALA A 12 -17.90 4.97 -10.13
N LYS A 13 -17.03 5.67 -9.37
CA LYS A 13 -15.67 5.22 -9.10
C LYS A 13 -15.61 3.90 -8.33
N ILE A 14 -16.47 3.73 -7.32
CA ILE A 14 -16.58 2.46 -6.59
C ILE A 14 -17.07 1.34 -7.50
N ALA A 15 -18.00 1.63 -8.43
CA ALA A 15 -18.48 0.64 -9.39
C ALA A 15 -17.38 0.18 -10.37
N GLU A 16 -16.52 1.09 -10.83
CA GLU A 16 -15.35 0.74 -11.65
C GLU A 16 -14.38 -0.19 -10.89
N ILE A 17 -14.06 0.13 -9.63
CA ILE A 17 -13.22 -0.73 -8.78
C ILE A 17 -13.84 -2.13 -8.61
N ALA A 18 -15.16 -2.20 -8.40
CA ALA A 18 -15.85 -3.46 -8.24
C ALA A 18 -15.84 -4.31 -9.53
N ALA A 19 -15.83 -3.68 -10.70
CA ALA A 19 -15.72 -4.36 -11.99
C ALA A 19 -14.35 -5.05 -12.17
N ASP A 20 -13.27 -4.48 -11.61
CA ASP A 20 -11.90 -5.00 -11.68
C ASP A 20 -11.55 -5.97 -10.54
N SER A 21 -12.56 -6.63 -9.95
CA SER A 21 -12.40 -7.51 -8.79
C SER A 21 -11.55 -8.77 -9.03
N GLU A 22 -11.37 -9.20 -10.27
CA GLU A 22 -10.56 -10.39 -10.60
C GLU A 22 -9.09 -10.24 -10.15
N LEU A 23 -8.50 -9.07 -10.38
CA LEU A 23 -7.12 -8.80 -9.94
C LEU A 23 -7.01 -8.71 -8.42
N ILE A 24 -8.04 -8.16 -7.77
CA ILE A 24 -8.14 -8.12 -6.30
C ILE A 24 -8.24 -9.54 -5.74
N GLN A 25 -9.05 -10.41 -6.35
CA GLN A 25 -9.17 -11.82 -5.95
C GLN A 25 -7.86 -12.59 -6.13
N LYS A 26 -7.15 -12.36 -7.25
CA LYS A 26 -5.84 -12.98 -7.50
C LYS A 26 -4.80 -12.52 -6.47
N ALA A 27 -4.77 -11.24 -6.15
CA ALA A 27 -3.92 -10.69 -5.09
C ALA A 27 -4.29 -11.28 -3.72
N ALA A 28 -5.58 -11.41 -3.42
CA ALA A 28 -6.05 -12.02 -2.18
C ALA A 28 -5.60 -13.48 -2.04
N GLN A 29 -5.67 -14.28 -3.11
CA GLN A 29 -5.16 -15.65 -3.09
C GLN A 29 -3.65 -15.69 -2.82
N CYS A 30 -2.87 -14.82 -3.47
CA CYS A 30 -1.44 -14.72 -3.24
C CYS A 30 -1.11 -14.39 -1.77
N CYS A 31 -1.80 -13.42 -1.19
CA CYS A 31 -1.67 -13.06 0.22
C CYS A 31 -2.07 -14.21 1.16
N ALA A 32 -3.21 -14.87 0.91
CA ALA A 32 -3.67 -15.99 1.70
C ALA A 32 -2.70 -17.19 1.64
N GLU A 33 -2.09 -17.44 0.49
CA GLU A 33 -1.06 -18.46 0.33
C GLU A 33 0.22 -18.14 1.10
N ALA A 34 0.67 -16.88 1.10
CA ALA A 34 1.81 -16.46 1.90
C ALA A 34 1.55 -16.68 3.40
N LEU A 35 0.39 -16.25 3.88
CA LEU A 35 -0.03 -16.46 5.27
C LEU A 35 -0.15 -17.95 5.63
N ALA A 36 -0.71 -18.77 4.74
CA ALA A 36 -0.83 -20.22 4.96
C ALA A 36 0.53 -20.93 5.10
N ARG A 37 1.60 -20.35 4.53
CA ARG A 37 2.98 -20.85 4.65
C ARG A 37 3.77 -20.21 5.81
N GLY A 38 3.12 -19.40 6.65
CA GLY A 38 3.76 -18.69 7.76
C GLY A 38 4.55 -17.44 7.35
N GLY A 39 4.30 -16.92 6.14
CA GLY A 39 4.80 -15.60 5.72
C GLY A 39 3.98 -14.46 6.33
N ALA A 40 4.46 -13.23 6.13
CA ALA A 40 3.80 -12.01 6.57
C ALA A 40 3.33 -11.13 5.39
N LEU A 41 2.35 -10.26 5.65
CA LEU A 41 1.92 -9.23 4.71
C LEU A 41 2.43 -7.87 5.21
N HIS A 42 3.22 -7.20 4.39
CA HIS A 42 3.77 -5.89 4.67
C HIS A 42 3.08 -4.84 3.81
N ILE A 43 2.83 -3.66 4.38
CA ILE A 43 2.30 -2.52 3.62
C ILE A 43 3.21 -1.31 3.76
N PHE A 44 3.74 -0.85 2.63
CA PHE A 44 4.47 0.42 2.55
C PHE A 44 3.56 1.46 1.90
N ASP A 45 3.36 2.58 2.58
CA ASP A 45 2.57 3.70 2.09
C ASP A 45 3.48 4.90 1.85
N SER A 46 3.60 5.33 0.58
CA SER A 46 4.34 6.55 0.23
C SER A 46 3.55 7.85 0.52
N GLY A 47 2.28 7.74 0.91
CA GLY A 47 1.39 8.81 1.33
C GLY A 47 -0.08 8.52 0.98
N HIS A 48 -1.02 9.30 1.54
CA HIS A 48 -2.49 9.17 1.38
C HIS A 48 -3.16 8.10 2.28
N MET A 49 -2.58 7.83 3.45
CA MET A 49 -3.23 7.20 4.61
C MET A 49 -3.59 5.72 4.44
N VAL A 50 -3.02 5.05 3.44
CA VAL A 50 -3.29 3.64 3.15
C VAL A 50 -2.93 2.75 4.34
N SER A 51 -1.72 2.91 4.89
CA SER A 51 -1.30 2.11 6.05
C SER A 51 -2.16 2.42 7.29
N SER A 52 -2.56 3.68 7.49
CA SER A 52 -3.41 4.06 8.63
C SER A 52 -4.85 3.58 8.52
N GLU A 53 -5.35 3.30 7.32
CA GLU A 53 -6.70 2.78 7.14
C GLU A 53 -6.80 1.27 7.43
N LEU A 54 -5.75 0.49 7.17
CA LEU A 54 -5.76 -0.97 7.30
C LEU A 54 -5.20 -1.49 8.62
N VAL A 55 -4.15 -0.86 9.13
CA VAL A 55 -3.39 -1.39 10.26
C VAL A 55 -4.08 -1.02 11.58
N HIS A 56 -4.14 -2.00 12.50
CA HIS A 56 -4.67 -1.83 13.86
C HIS A 56 -6.10 -1.26 13.91
N ARG A 57 -6.93 -1.63 12.93
CA ARG A 57 -8.33 -1.19 12.80
C ARG A 57 -9.30 -2.32 13.12
N ALA A 58 -10.39 -1.99 13.81
CA ALA A 58 -11.45 -2.95 14.10
C ALA A 58 -12.02 -3.54 12.80
N GLY A 59 -12.15 -4.87 12.74
CA GLY A 59 -12.51 -5.59 11.51
C GLY A 59 -11.33 -5.84 10.54
N GLY A 60 -10.16 -5.25 10.81
CA GLY A 60 -8.93 -5.47 10.05
C GLY A 60 -8.20 -6.75 10.44
N LEU A 61 -7.39 -7.25 9.51
CA LEU A 61 -6.52 -8.41 9.72
C LEU A 61 -5.32 -8.02 10.57
N ALA A 62 -5.02 -8.81 11.61
CA ALA A 62 -3.82 -8.64 12.42
C ALA A 62 -2.52 -9.02 11.68
N ALA A 63 -2.63 -9.62 10.49
CA ALA A 63 -1.49 -10.11 9.72
C ALA A 63 -0.89 -9.10 8.73
N ILE A 64 -1.41 -7.87 8.71
CA ILE A 64 -0.91 -6.77 7.88
C ILE A 64 -0.09 -5.83 8.76
N SER A 65 1.21 -5.77 8.49
CA SER A 65 2.16 -4.98 9.27
C SER A 65 2.68 -3.80 8.44
N PRO A 66 2.75 -2.58 9.02
CA PRO A 66 3.24 -1.42 8.29
C PRO A 66 4.76 -1.50 8.15
N LEU A 67 5.26 -1.42 6.91
CA LEU A 67 6.66 -1.15 6.66
C LEU A 67 6.89 0.37 6.67
N SER A 68 7.70 0.84 7.60
CA SER A 68 8.15 2.23 7.65
C SER A 68 9.65 2.31 7.87
N PHE A 69 10.27 3.32 7.26
CA PHE A 69 11.70 3.56 7.35
C PHE A 69 11.99 5.04 7.09
N ALA A 70 13.03 5.57 7.74
CA ALA A 70 13.45 6.95 7.58
C ALA A 70 14.95 7.08 7.85
N LEU A 71 15.64 7.84 6.99
CA LEU A 71 17.02 8.26 7.20
C LEU A 71 17.04 9.77 7.39
N ASN A 72 17.48 10.24 8.57
CA ASN A 72 17.64 11.66 8.84
C ASN A 72 19.14 11.98 8.99
N VAL A 73 19.65 12.89 8.16
CA VAL A 73 21.01 13.41 8.28
C VAL A 73 20.92 14.91 8.58
N ASN A 74 21.09 15.28 9.85
CA ASN A 74 21.15 16.67 10.28
C ASN A 74 22.60 17.10 10.46
N ASN A 75 23.14 17.84 9.50
CA ASN A 75 24.52 18.34 9.55
C ASN A 75 24.54 19.88 9.46
N PRO A 76 24.83 20.60 10.56
CA PRO A 76 24.87 22.06 10.57
C PRO A 76 26.12 22.64 9.89
N VAL A 77 27.05 21.80 9.43
CA VAL A 77 28.26 22.23 8.74
C VAL A 77 27.88 22.79 7.36
N LYS A 78 28.42 23.98 7.05
CA LYS A 78 28.28 24.61 5.72
C LYS A 78 28.72 23.61 4.64
N THR A 79 27.86 23.31 3.69
CA THR A 79 28.20 22.50 2.51
C THR A 79 29.44 23.07 1.84
N ARG A 80 30.38 22.21 1.44
CA ARG A 80 31.57 22.66 0.71
C ARG A 80 31.09 23.36 -0.57
N PRO A 81 31.52 24.60 -0.85
CA PRO A 81 30.97 25.43 -1.93
C PRO A 81 31.13 24.84 -3.35
N ASP A 82 32.01 23.85 -3.51
CA ASP A 82 32.46 23.40 -4.83
C ASP A 82 31.74 22.13 -5.33
N VAL A 83 30.83 21.57 -4.53
CA VAL A 83 30.03 20.39 -4.93
C VAL A 83 28.59 20.62 -4.49
N PRO A 84 27.65 20.88 -5.44
CA PRO A 84 26.23 20.86 -5.10
C PRO A 84 25.91 19.51 -4.46
N PRO A 85 25.14 19.46 -3.36
CA PRO A 85 24.75 18.18 -2.78
C PRO A 85 24.10 17.35 -3.88
N ALA A 86 24.73 16.21 -4.22
CA ALA A 86 24.12 15.25 -5.10
C ALA A 86 22.74 14.88 -4.50
N PRO A 87 21.70 14.66 -5.32
CA PRO A 87 20.42 14.19 -4.80
C PRO A 87 20.69 13.01 -3.86
N SER A 88 20.20 13.12 -2.63
CA SER A 88 20.50 12.22 -1.49
C SER A 88 19.91 10.81 -1.66
N LEU A 89 19.53 10.44 -2.87
CA LEU A 89 18.90 9.19 -3.23
C LEU A 89 19.93 8.05 -3.12
N SER A 90 20.11 7.57 -1.90
CA SER A 90 20.95 6.41 -1.63
C SER A 90 20.09 5.17 -1.56
N TYR A 91 20.10 4.39 -2.65
CA TYR A 91 19.54 3.03 -2.68
C TYR A 91 20.20 2.11 -1.65
N ALA A 92 21.38 2.47 -1.13
CA ALA A 92 22.03 1.71 -0.07
C ALA A 92 21.18 1.66 1.20
N TYR A 93 20.44 2.72 1.54
CA TYR A 93 19.54 2.67 2.69
C TYR A 93 18.35 1.73 2.43
N ILE A 94 17.79 1.72 1.22
CA ILE A 94 16.71 0.80 0.85
C ILE A 94 17.21 -0.65 0.89
N LYS A 95 18.38 -0.91 0.32
CA LYS A 95 19.03 -2.22 0.38
C LYS A 95 19.20 -2.68 1.83
N HIS A 96 19.64 -1.79 2.72
CA HIS A 96 19.84 -2.10 4.13
C HIS A 96 18.55 -2.56 4.83
N ILE A 97 17.37 -2.09 4.41
CA ILE A 97 16.08 -2.55 4.96
C ILE A 97 15.97 -4.08 4.83
N PHE A 98 16.35 -4.65 3.70
CA PHE A 98 16.28 -6.09 3.46
C PHE A 98 17.37 -6.87 4.21
N GLU A 99 18.51 -6.22 4.51
CA GLU A 99 19.58 -6.81 5.34
C GLU A 99 19.18 -6.95 6.82
N THR A 100 18.12 -6.25 7.27
CA THR A 100 17.57 -6.41 8.62
C THR A 100 16.89 -7.76 8.85
N ASN A 101 16.64 -8.53 7.79
CA ASN A 101 15.91 -9.81 7.80
C ASN A 101 14.47 -9.74 8.38
N GLN A 102 13.89 -8.54 8.51
CA GLN A 102 12.48 -8.36 8.91
C GLN A 102 11.51 -8.57 7.75
N LEU A 103 12.00 -8.50 6.50
CA LEU A 103 11.27 -8.83 5.27
C LEU A 103 11.81 -10.17 4.74
N ARG A 104 11.01 -11.24 4.81
CA ARG A 104 11.47 -12.61 4.53
C ARG A 104 11.07 -13.07 3.14
N ARG A 105 11.87 -13.96 2.56
CA ARG A 105 11.50 -14.65 1.31
C ARG A 105 10.14 -15.34 1.48
N GLY A 106 9.25 -15.12 0.52
CA GLY A 106 7.89 -15.67 0.54
C GLY A 106 6.85 -14.76 1.22
N ASP A 107 7.27 -13.66 1.87
CA ASP A 107 6.37 -12.60 2.32
C ASP A 107 5.78 -11.84 1.11
N VAL A 108 4.70 -11.10 1.36
CA VAL A 108 4.10 -10.17 0.38
C VAL A 108 4.34 -8.74 0.84
N LEU A 109 4.78 -7.88 -0.07
CA LEU A 109 4.88 -6.44 0.13
C LEU A 109 3.90 -5.71 -0.78
N ILE A 110 2.91 -5.07 -0.17
CA ILE A 110 1.98 -4.15 -0.82
C ILE A 110 2.61 -2.76 -0.78
N ILE A 111 2.75 -2.11 -1.93
CA ILE A 111 3.36 -0.78 -2.05
C ILE A 111 2.30 0.19 -2.59
N GLY A 112 1.89 1.15 -1.77
CA GLY A 112 0.98 2.22 -2.12
C GLY A 112 1.70 3.44 -2.67
N SER A 113 1.44 3.80 -3.93
CA SER A 113 1.89 5.05 -4.52
C SER A 113 1.02 5.43 -5.72
N VAL A 114 0.31 6.57 -5.61
CA VAL A 114 -0.63 7.02 -6.65
C VAL A 114 0.08 7.23 -7.99
N SER A 115 1.23 7.91 -7.99
CA SER A 115 2.00 8.16 -9.20
C SER A 115 2.96 7.01 -9.55
N GLY A 116 3.45 6.27 -8.55
CA GLY A 116 4.39 5.16 -8.75
C GLY A 116 5.71 5.53 -9.42
N LYS A 117 6.01 6.82 -9.60
CA LYS A 117 7.16 7.30 -10.40
C LYS A 117 8.43 7.53 -9.62
N THR A 118 8.32 7.68 -8.31
CA THR A 118 9.45 8.10 -7.47
C THR A 118 10.48 6.99 -7.36
N ALA A 119 11.75 7.38 -7.45
CA ALA A 119 12.83 6.41 -7.54
C ALA A 119 12.93 5.48 -6.32
N ASN A 120 12.63 5.97 -5.11
CA ASN A 120 12.61 5.15 -3.89
C ASN A 120 11.53 4.07 -3.90
N VAL A 121 10.34 4.38 -4.42
CA VAL A 121 9.22 3.43 -4.50
C VAL A 121 9.55 2.31 -5.48
N VAL A 122 10.13 2.67 -6.62
CA VAL A 122 10.56 1.71 -7.65
C VAL A 122 11.71 0.85 -7.14
N GLU A 123 12.72 1.43 -6.50
CA GLU A 123 13.83 0.69 -5.93
C GLU A 123 13.37 -0.28 -4.82
N LEU A 124 12.47 0.14 -3.93
CA LEU A 124 11.90 -0.73 -2.89
C LEU A 124 11.22 -1.96 -3.52
N ALA A 125 10.44 -1.75 -4.58
CA ALA A 125 9.79 -2.84 -5.30
C ALA A 125 10.82 -3.80 -5.94
N LEU A 126 11.86 -3.26 -6.60
CA LEU A 126 12.91 -4.07 -7.23
C LEU A 126 13.69 -4.90 -6.20
N GLN A 127 14.09 -4.29 -5.08
CA GLN A 127 14.80 -4.97 -4.00
C GLN A 127 13.94 -6.06 -3.35
N ALA A 128 12.64 -5.78 -3.10
CA ALA A 128 11.73 -6.78 -2.57
C ALA A 128 11.65 -8.04 -3.46
N LYS A 129 11.58 -7.84 -4.79
CA LYS A 129 11.60 -8.95 -5.75
C LYS A 129 12.93 -9.71 -5.71
N ALA A 130 14.05 -8.99 -5.69
CA ALA A 130 15.38 -9.60 -5.63
C ALA A 130 15.55 -10.46 -4.36
N HIS A 131 14.92 -10.08 -3.25
CA HIS A 131 14.89 -10.83 -1.99
C HIS A 131 13.78 -11.90 -1.91
N GLY A 132 13.02 -12.10 -2.99
CA GLY A 132 12.03 -13.17 -3.10
C GLY A 132 10.71 -12.90 -2.38
N LEU A 133 10.37 -11.63 -2.18
CA LEU A 133 9.02 -11.22 -1.80
C LEU A 133 8.14 -11.11 -3.05
N THR A 134 6.84 -11.37 -2.87
CA THR A 134 5.86 -10.96 -3.88
C THR A 134 5.53 -9.49 -3.69
N VAL A 135 5.41 -8.75 -4.80
CA VAL A 135 5.19 -7.30 -4.77
C VAL A 135 3.85 -7.00 -5.42
N ILE A 136 2.97 -6.35 -4.67
CA ILE A 136 1.67 -5.88 -5.14
C ILE A 136 1.71 -4.35 -5.16
N ALA A 137 1.56 -3.76 -6.34
CA ALA A 137 1.44 -2.32 -6.48
C ALA A 137 -0.01 -1.89 -6.25
N LEU A 138 -0.23 -0.86 -5.44
CA LEU A 138 -1.48 -0.11 -5.41
C LEU A 138 -1.20 1.29 -5.94
N THR A 139 -1.79 1.61 -7.09
CA THR A 139 -1.48 2.84 -7.83
C THR A 139 -2.69 3.34 -8.60
N SER A 140 -2.58 4.49 -9.26
CA SER A 140 -3.52 4.87 -10.32
C SER A 140 -2.88 4.56 -11.67
N LEU A 141 -3.44 3.64 -12.46
CA LEU A 141 -2.89 3.37 -13.79
C LEU A 141 -3.09 4.56 -14.73
N ALA A 142 -4.26 5.21 -14.64
CA ALA A 142 -4.59 6.39 -15.44
C ALA A 142 -3.61 7.55 -15.20
N TYR A 143 -3.11 7.68 -13.95
CA TYR A 143 -2.14 8.72 -13.61
C TYR A 143 -0.70 8.25 -13.87
N SER A 144 -0.29 7.12 -13.31
CA SER A 144 1.09 6.63 -13.38
C SER A 144 1.58 6.45 -14.83
N SER A 145 0.71 5.96 -15.73
CA SER A 145 1.06 5.70 -17.13
C SER A 145 1.45 6.94 -17.92
N GLN A 146 1.07 8.14 -17.46
CA GLN A 146 1.35 9.42 -18.11
C GLN A 146 2.56 10.15 -17.53
N LEU A 147 3.19 9.60 -16.50
CA LEU A 147 4.32 10.23 -15.82
C LEU A 147 5.65 9.60 -16.24
N ASP A 148 6.67 10.43 -16.34
CA ASP A 148 8.05 9.96 -16.46
C ASP A 148 8.54 9.39 -15.13
N SER A 149 9.28 8.28 -15.21
CA SER A 149 9.94 7.70 -14.04
C SER A 149 11.11 8.57 -13.58
N GLU A 150 11.26 8.71 -12.26
CA GLU A 150 12.46 9.30 -11.65
C GLU A 150 13.54 8.23 -11.38
N HIS A 151 13.21 6.95 -11.52
CA HIS A 151 14.17 5.87 -11.36
C HIS A 151 15.08 5.79 -12.59
N PRO A 152 16.42 5.65 -12.46
CA PRO A 152 17.36 5.55 -13.58
C PRO A 152 17.05 4.42 -14.57
N GLY A 153 16.38 3.36 -14.10
CA GLY A 153 15.89 2.27 -14.96
C GLY A 153 14.68 2.63 -15.84
N GLY A 154 14.12 3.84 -15.72
CA GLY A 154 13.00 4.32 -16.54
C GLY A 154 11.65 3.64 -16.26
N LYS A 155 11.55 2.86 -15.18
CA LYS A 155 10.36 2.09 -14.82
C LYS A 155 9.58 2.72 -13.69
N ARG A 156 8.26 2.56 -13.70
CA ARG A 156 7.34 2.91 -12.61
C ARG A 156 6.97 1.68 -11.79
N LEU A 157 6.36 1.90 -10.63
CA LEU A 157 5.95 0.86 -9.69
C LEU A 157 5.13 -0.25 -10.35
N PHE A 158 4.11 0.12 -11.15
CA PHE A 158 3.25 -0.86 -11.80
C PHE A 158 3.97 -1.74 -12.84
N GLU A 159 5.07 -1.24 -13.41
CA GLU A 159 5.86 -1.98 -14.40
C GLU A 159 6.81 -2.98 -13.76
N VAL A 160 7.15 -2.81 -12.48
CA VAL A 160 8.07 -3.69 -11.76
C VAL A 160 7.36 -4.66 -10.82
N ALA A 161 6.13 -4.38 -10.38
CA ALA A 161 5.38 -5.24 -9.48
C ALA A 161 4.98 -6.59 -10.12
N HIS A 162 4.62 -7.57 -9.28
CA HIS A 162 4.09 -8.86 -9.75
C HIS A 162 2.60 -8.78 -10.06
N LEU A 163 1.86 -8.02 -9.24
CA LEU A 163 0.44 -7.74 -9.41
C LEU A 163 0.23 -6.23 -9.24
N VAL A 164 -0.77 -5.70 -9.93
CA VAL A 164 -1.15 -4.29 -9.86
C VAL A 164 -2.62 -4.23 -9.51
N LEU A 165 -2.94 -3.46 -8.48
CA LEU A 165 -4.28 -3.09 -8.09
C LEU A 165 -4.45 -1.60 -8.41
N ASP A 166 -5.38 -1.28 -9.31
CA ASP A 166 -5.70 0.10 -9.66
C ASP A 166 -6.65 0.69 -8.61
N ASN A 167 -6.37 1.88 -8.13
CA ASN A 167 -7.27 2.66 -7.27
C ASN A 167 -8.25 3.52 -8.09
N HIS A 168 -8.14 3.48 -9.42
CA HIS A 168 -8.98 4.17 -10.39
C HIS A 168 -8.97 5.70 -10.27
N ALA A 169 -8.04 6.30 -9.53
CA ALA A 169 -7.95 7.75 -9.47
C ALA A 169 -7.67 8.31 -10.88
N PRO A 170 -8.31 9.41 -11.29
CA PRO A 170 -8.04 10.03 -12.58
C PRO A 170 -6.63 10.63 -12.60
N TYR A 171 -6.16 11.01 -13.79
CA TYR A 171 -4.95 11.81 -13.91
C TYR A 171 -5.09 13.10 -13.09
N GLY A 172 -4.10 13.39 -12.24
CA GLY A 172 -4.16 14.51 -11.30
C GLY A 172 -5.00 14.25 -10.03
N ASP A 173 -5.50 13.02 -9.84
CA ASP A 173 -6.16 12.49 -8.64
C ASP A 173 -7.52 13.11 -8.26
N ALA A 174 -7.96 14.20 -8.88
CA ALA A 174 -9.17 14.90 -8.46
C ALA A 174 -10.42 14.58 -9.31
N MET A 175 -11.57 14.40 -8.66
CA MET A 175 -12.81 13.91 -9.28
C MET A 175 -13.70 14.98 -9.90
N LEU A 176 -13.69 16.21 -9.38
CA LEU A 176 -14.67 17.23 -9.76
C LEU A 176 -14.00 18.42 -10.44
N THR A 177 -14.35 18.64 -11.71
CA THR A 177 -13.93 19.84 -12.46
C THR A 177 -14.98 20.94 -12.34
N LEU A 178 -14.50 22.17 -12.13
CA LEU A 178 -15.28 23.39 -12.01
C LEU A 178 -14.66 24.47 -12.91
N GLU A 179 -15.45 25.10 -13.77
CA GLU A 179 -14.97 26.11 -14.74
C GLU A 179 -14.26 27.29 -14.07
N ALA A 180 -14.69 27.66 -12.85
CA ALA A 180 -14.12 28.77 -12.10
C ALA A 180 -12.81 28.44 -11.35
N LEU A 181 -12.29 27.21 -11.46
CA LEU A 181 -11.07 26.77 -10.77
C LEU A 181 -10.03 26.25 -11.78
N ASP A 182 -8.76 26.52 -11.50
CA ASP A 182 -7.64 26.06 -12.34
C ASP A 182 -7.40 24.55 -12.25
N TYR A 183 -7.81 23.92 -11.13
CA TYR A 183 -7.59 22.50 -10.85
C TYR A 183 -8.85 21.81 -10.39
N PRO A 184 -9.05 20.52 -10.75
CA PRO A 184 -10.15 19.74 -10.20
C PRO A 184 -9.97 19.52 -8.70
N ILE A 185 -11.07 19.25 -8.00
CA ILE A 185 -11.14 19.06 -6.54
C ILE A 185 -11.62 17.66 -6.17
N CYS A 186 -11.56 17.34 -4.87
CA CYS A 186 -12.00 16.07 -4.28
C CYS A 186 -11.16 14.87 -4.77
N PRO A 187 -10.03 14.54 -4.11
CA PRO A 187 -9.16 13.45 -4.53
C PRO A 187 -9.86 12.09 -4.48
N ALA A 188 -9.56 11.21 -5.44
CA ALA A 188 -10.14 9.89 -5.59
C ALA A 188 -9.27 8.80 -4.96
N SER A 189 -7.95 8.95 -5.02
CA SER A 189 -6.97 7.89 -4.74
C SER A 189 -7.09 7.29 -3.36
N GLY A 190 -7.31 8.11 -2.32
CA GLY A 190 -7.46 7.62 -0.95
C GLY A 190 -8.71 6.75 -0.77
N LEU A 191 -9.84 7.17 -1.34
CA LEU A 191 -11.10 6.42 -1.29
C LEU A 191 -11.00 5.13 -2.11
N GLY A 192 -10.42 5.21 -3.31
CA GLY A 192 -10.20 4.05 -4.16
C GLY A 192 -9.23 3.05 -3.54
N ALA A 193 -8.12 3.53 -2.96
CA ALA A 193 -7.15 2.69 -2.26
C ALA A 193 -7.79 1.97 -1.07
N ALA A 194 -8.57 2.68 -0.24
CA ALA A 194 -9.29 2.08 0.87
C ALA A 194 -10.28 1.00 0.38
N ALA A 195 -11.08 1.30 -0.65
CA ALA A 195 -12.04 0.35 -1.21
C ALA A 195 -11.36 -0.92 -1.74
N VAL A 196 -10.29 -0.77 -2.53
CA VAL A 196 -9.51 -1.88 -3.09
C VAL A 196 -8.91 -2.75 -2.00
N LEU A 197 -8.31 -2.15 -0.96
CA LEU A 197 -7.60 -2.92 0.07
C LEU A 197 -8.55 -3.57 1.09
N TRP A 198 -9.71 -2.97 1.35
CA TRP A 198 -10.76 -3.63 2.13
C TRP A 198 -11.37 -4.80 1.34
N ALA A 199 -11.55 -4.66 0.01
CA ALA A 199 -11.93 -5.77 -0.85
C ALA A 199 -10.86 -6.88 -0.88
N LEU A 200 -9.58 -6.51 -0.97
CA LEU A 200 -8.44 -7.44 -0.84
C LEU A 200 -8.49 -8.19 0.50
N THR A 201 -8.73 -7.47 1.60
CA THR A 201 -8.86 -8.04 2.94
C THR A 201 -10.00 -9.06 3.01
N ALA A 202 -11.17 -8.73 2.44
CA ALA A 202 -12.29 -9.65 2.36
C ALA A 202 -11.93 -10.93 1.58
N GLY A 203 -11.28 -10.78 0.43
CA GLY A 203 -10.81 -11.93 -0.37
C GLY A 203 -9.77 -12.79 0.37
N ILE A 204 -8.85 -12.18 1.14
CA ILE A 204 -7.87 -12.92 1.94
C ILE A 204 -8.59 -13.77 2.99
N VAL A 205 -9.55 -13.18 3.70
CA VAL A 205 -10.36 -13.89 4.70
C VAL A 205 -11.10 -15.06 4.08
N GLU A 206 -11.78 -14.85 2.95
CA GLU A 206 -12.49 -15.90 2.23
C GLU A 206 -11.55 -17.06 1.84
N ALA A 207 -10.39 -16.74 1.24
CA ALA A 207 -9.42 -17.73 0.80
C ALA A 207 -8.79 -18.52 1.96
N LEU A 208 -8.54 -17.88 3.11
CA LEU A 208 -8.04 -18.56 4.31
C LEU A 208 -9.10 -19.49 4.92
N LEU A 209 -10.34 -19.01 5.05
CA LEU A 209 -11.44 -19.81 5.60
C LEU A 209 -11.75 -21.03 4.72
N ALA A 210 -11.69 -20.89 3.40
CA ALA A 210 -11.83 -22.00 2.45
C ALA A 210 -10.76 -23.10 2.65
N LYS A 211 -9.61 -22.76 3.24
CA LYS A 211 -8.52 -23.70 3.61
C LYS A 211 -8.63 -24.22 5.06
N GLY A 212 -9.69 -23.85 5.79
CA GLY A 212 -9.84 -24.18 7.21
C GLY A 212 -8.91 -23.38 8.13
N LEU A 213 -8.27 -22.31 7.63
CA LEU A 213 -7.39 -21.44 8.40
C LEU A 213 -8.20 -20.24 8.92
N LYS A 214 -8.25 -20.08 10.24
CA LYS A 214 -8.96 -18.97 10.88
C LYS A 214 -8.03 -17.74 11.00
N PRO A 215 -8.26 -16.65 10.22
CA PRO A 215 -7.50 -15.43 10.37
C PRO A 215 -7.75 -14.77 11.73
N THR A 216 -6.77 -14.02 12.19
CA THR A 216 -6.90 -13.17 13.39
C THR A 216 -7.39 -11.79 12.95
N VAL A 217 -8.51 -11.34 13.51
CA VAL A 217 -9.18 -10.07 13.16
C VAL A 217 -9.32 -9.23 14.42
N TYR A 218 -9.03 -7.94 14.32
CA TYR A 218 -9.13 -7.02 15.45
C TYR A 218 -10.59 -6.77 15.86
N PRO A 219 -10.92 -6.89 17.15
CA PRO A 219 -12.17 -6.39 17.69
C PRO A 219 -12.11 -4.88 17.85
N SER A 220 -13.28 -4.26 18.01
CA SER A 220 -13.32 -2.84 18.38
C SER A 220 -12.88 -2.64 19.83
N ILE A 221 -11.85 -1.81 20.02
CA ILE A 221 -11.34 -1.42 21.35
C ILE A 221 -12.40 -0.70 22.20
N ASN A 222 -13.42 -0.11 21.56
CA ASN A 222 -14.50 0.63 22.22
C ASN A 222 -15.59 -0.28 22.79
N ARG A 223 -15.50 -1.60 22.59
CA ARG A 223 -16.37 -2.57 23.29
C ARG A 223 -16.05 -2.57 24.79
N PRO A 224 -17.00 -2.96 25.66
CA PRO A 224 -16.74 -3.06 27.11
C PRO A 224 -15.49 -3.86 27.48
N ASP A 225 -15.20 -4.93 26.73
CA ASP A 225 -14.03 -5.81 26.86
C ASP A 225 -12.94 -5.57 25.79
N GLY A 226 -13.08 -4.53 24.96
CA GLY A 226 -12.30 -4.33 23.75
C GLY A 226 -10.79 -4.23 23.96
N ARG A 227 -10.34 -3.54 25.02
CA ARG A 227 -8.90 -3.42 25.35
C ARG A 227 -8.25 -4.77 25.63
N GLU A 228 -8.97 -5.66 26.31
CA GLU A 228 -8.48 -7.00 26.62
C GLU A 228 -8.43 -7.85 25.35
N LEU A 229 -9.51 -7.83 24.55
CA LEU A 229 -9.59 -8.60 23.31
C LEU A 229 -8.51 -8.17 22.29
N VAL A 230 -8.23 -6.87 22.17
CA VAL A 230 -7.15 -6.36 21.30
C VAL A 230 -5.80 -6.89 21.75
N ARG A 231 -5.50 -6.83 23.06
CA ARG A 231 -4.24 -7.37 23.60
C ARG A 231 -4.08 -8.86 23.32
N GLN A 232 -5.16 -9.64 23.44
CA GLN A 232 -5.16 -11.06 23.10
C GLN A 232 -4.90 -11.31 21.62
N VAL A 233 -5.49 -10.49 20.75
CA VAL A 233 -5.22 -10.54 19.30
C VAL A 233 -3.76 -10.24 18.98
N GLU A 234 -3.18 -9.19 19.57
CA GLU A 234 -1.77 -8.84 19.37
C GLU A 234 -0.83 -9.95 19.85
N ALA A 235 -1.10 -10.53 21.02
CA ALA A 235 -0.34 -11.67 21.52
C ALA A 235 -0.46 -12.90 20.61
N GLN A 236 -1.66 -13.17 20.07
CA GLN A 236 -1.88 -14.27 19.12
C GLN A 236 -1.15 -14.04 17.79
N ALA A 237 -1.13 -12.80 17.28
CA ALA A 237 -0.45 -12.45 16.05
C ALA A 237 1.07 -12.72 16.18
N LEU A 238 1.68 -12.24 17.26
CA LEU A 238 3.09 -12.48 17.57
C LEU A 238 3.44 -13.98 17.60
N LEU A 239 2.58 -14.82 18.19
CA LEU A 239 2.76 -16.28 18.22
C LEU A 239 2.70 -16.92 16.82
N LYS A 240 1.92 -16.34 15.90
CA LYS A 240 1.81 -16.79 14.51
C LYS A 240 2.94 -16.26 13.60
N GLY A 241 3.77 -15.35 14.10
CA GLY A 241 4.96 -14.86 13.41
C GLY A 241 4.72 -13.70 12.44
N TYR A 242 3.64 -12.94 12.67
CA TYR A 242 3.34 -11.67 12.00
C TYR A 242 2.87 -10.61 13.00
#